data_AF-A0A4Q5QQ63-F1
#
_entry.id   AF-A0A4Q5QQ63-F1
#
_cell.length_a   1.000
_cell.length_b   1.000
_cell.length_c   1.000
_cell.angle_alpha   90.00
_cell.angle_beta   90.00
_cell.angle_gamma   90.00
#
_symmetry.space_group_name_H-M   'P 1'
#
loop_
_entity.id
_entity.type
_entity.pdbx_description
1 polymer ?
#
loop_
_entity_poly.entity_id
_entity_poly.type
_entity_poly.pdbx_seq_one_letter_code
_entity_poly.pdbx_strand_id
1 'polypeptide(L)'
;GSVTTRIGKTPGAALRRFLVGPKECEITGIHTTPDGRSLFVNIQHPGENGGPTNITSSWPANQAGTVTTPSRPRSATIVITKNDGGVVGL
;
A
#
# COMPACT_ATOMS: atom_id res chain seq x y z
N GLY A 1 -19.99 31.19 -6.48
CA GLY A 1 -19.77 30.79 -5.06
C GLY A 1 -18.30 30.55 -4.85
N SER A 2 -17.75 30.90 -3.68
CA SER A 2 -16.35 30.59 -3.35
C SER A 2 -16.25 29.17 -2.78
N VAL A 3 -15.24 28.41 -3.20
CA VAL A 3 -14.90 27.09 -2.65
C VAL A 3 -13.63 27.24 -1.83
N THR A 4 -13.65 26.76 -0.58
CA THR A 4 -12.45 26.72 0.27
C THR A 4 -11.64 25.47 -0.05
N THR A 5 -10.49 25.64 -0.69
CA THR A 5 -9.52 24.56 -0.89
C THR A 5 -8.60 24.49 0.31
N ARG A 6 -8.60 23.36 1.02
CA ARG A 6 -7.66 23.12 2.13
C ARG A 6 -6.33 22.63 1.55
N ILE A 7 -5.27 23.38 1.75
CA ILE A 7 -3.90 22.92 1.48
C ILE A 7 -3.37 22.27 2.77
N GLY A 8 -2.77 21.08 2.64
CA GLY A 8 -2.15 20.38 3.77
C GLY A 8 -0.97 21.17 4.36
N LYS A 9 -0.57 20.85 5.59
CA LYS A 9 0.62 21.45 6.22
C LYS A 9 1.87 21.12 5.38
N THR A 10 2.78 22.09 5.24
CA THR A 10 4.08 21.86 4.59
C THR A 10 4.77 20.65 5.20
N PRO A 11 5.29 19.72 4.39
CA PRO A 11 6.09 18.60 4.89
C PRO A 11 7.22 19.10 5.78
N GLY A 12 7.38 18.49 6.94
CA GLY A 12 8.44 18.81 7.90
C GLY A 12 8.79 17.58 8.72
N ALA A 13 9.53 17.76 9.81
CA ALA A 13 10.00 16.66 10.66
C ALA A 13 8.88 15.76 11.25
N ALA A 14 7.62 16.19 11.18
CA ALA A 14 6.46 15.42 11.61
C ALA A 14 5.95 14.41 10.56
N LEU A 15 6.33 14.54 9.28
CA LEU A 15 5.93 13.59 8.25
C LEU A 15 6.79 12.32 8.35
N ARG A 16 6.14 11.16 8.46
CA ARG A 16 6.82 9.86 8.55
C ARG A 16 6.37 8.94 7.43
N ARG A 17 7.32 8.18 6.86
CA ARG A 17 6.99 7.10 5.94
C ARG A 17 6.45 5.93 6.75
N PHE A 18 5.23 5.50 6.43
CA PHE A 18 4.55 4.40 7.12
C PHE A 18 4.62 3.08 6.34
N LEU A 19 4.36 3.13 5.03
CA LEU A 19 4.28 1.97 4.14
C LEU A 19 5.17 2.17 2.92
N VAL A 20 5.86 1.11 2.49
CA VAL A 20 6.48 0.98 1.17
C VAL A 20 5.84 -0.22 0.49
N GLY A 21 5.34 -0.03 -0.72
CA GLY A 21 4.69 -1.08 -1.48
C GLY A 21 5.67 -2.06 -2.14
N PRO A 22 5.13 -3.13 -2.76
CA PRO A 22 5.91 -4.01 -3.63
C PRO A 22 6.58 -3.28 -4.79
N LYS A 23 7.50 -3.99 -5.46
CA LYS A 23 8.17 -3.48 -6.66
C LYS A 23 7.14 -3.06 -7.73
N GLU A 24 7.37 -1.87 -8.31
CA GLU A 24 6.63 -1.32 -9.45
C GLU A 24 5.11 -1.20 -9.18
N CYS A 25 4.71 -0.90 -7.95
CA CYS A 25 3.31 -0.63 -7.62
C CYS A 25 3.07 0.86 -7.30
N GLU A 26 1.81 1.29 -7.44
CA GLU A 26 1.29 2.48 -6.77
C GLU A 26 0.60 2.08 -5.47
N ILE A 27 0.79 2.88 -4.42
CA ILE A 27 -0.05 2.86 -3.22
C ILE A 27 -1.22 3.82 -3.43
N THR A 28 -2.44 3.30 -3.45
CA THR A 28 -3.65 4.07 -3.75
C THR A 28 -4.84 3.52 -2.98
N GLY A 29 -5.92 4.29 -2.86
CA GLY A 29 -7.13 3.91 -2.13
C GLY A 29 -6.88 3.64 -0.63
N ILE A 30 -7.54 4.40 0.24
CA ILE A 30 -7.36 4.27 1.69
C ILE A 30 -8.71 4.33 2.39
N HIS A 31 -8.91 3.43 3.36
CA HIS A 31 -10.08 3.42 4.23
C HIS A 31 -9.69 2.89 5.61
N THR A 32 -10.35 3.35 6.68
CA THR A 32 -10.15 2.83 8.04
C THR A 32 -11.45 2.32 8.62
N THR A 33 -11.43 1.25 9.41
CA THR A 33 -12.58 0.89 10.25
C THR A 33 -12.95 2.05 11.18
N PRO A 34 -14.23 2.15 11.63
CA PRO A 34 -14.67 3.20 12.55
C PRO A 34 -13.88 3.26 13.87
N ASP A 35 -13.36 2.13 14.33
CA ASP A 35 -12.54 2.04 15.54
C ASP A 35 -11.05 2.39 15.31
N GLY A 36 -10.64 2.66 14.07
CA GLY A 36 -9.26 2.99 13.71
C GLY A 36 -8.27 1.83 13.75
N ARG A 37 -8.71 0.59 13.99
CA ARG A 37 -7.83 -0.56 14.24
C ARG A 37 -7.43 -1.33 12.99
N SER A 38 -8.13 -1.13 11.87
CA SER A 38 -7.83 -1.75 10.59
C SER A 38 -7.76 -0.69 9.48
N LEU A 39 -6.59 -0.58 8.86
CA LEU A 39 -6.33 0.32 7.75
C LEU A 39 -6.26 -0.46 6.43
N PHE A 40 -7.22 -0.22 5.54
CA PHE A 40 -7.26 -0.80 4.20
C PHE A 40 -6.50 0.08 3.22
N VAL A 41 -5.59 -0.52 2.45
CA VAL A 41 -4.78 0.17 1.43
C VAL A 41 -4.72 -0.66 0.16
N ASN A 42 -4.89 -0.05 -1.01
CA ASN A 42 -4.73 -0.78 -2.28
C ASN A 42 -3.28 -0.71 -2.79
N ILE A 43 -2.83 -1.86 -3.28
CA ILE A 43 -1.63 -2.03 -4.08
C ILE A 43 -2.09 -2.13 -5.53
N GLN A 44 -1.82 -1.10 -6.33
CA GLN A 44 -2.19 -1.06 -7.74
C GLN A 44 -1.01 -1.44 -8.63
N HIS A 45 -1.32 -2.18 -9.69
CA HIS A 45 -0.41 -2.54 -10.79
C HIS A 45 1.01 -3.00 -10.39
N PRO A 46 1.18 -3.87 -9.37
CA PRO A 46 2.51 -4.37 -9.04
C PRO A 46 3.14 -5.04 -10.26
N GLY A 47 4.40 -4.69 -10.54
CA GLY A 47 5.09 -5.21 -11.73
C GLY A 47 4.66 -4.54 -13.04
N GLU A 48 4.26 -3.27 -13.03
CA GLU A 48 3.75 -2.55 -14.22
C GLU A 48 4.70 -2.57 -15.43
N ASN A 49 6.01 -2.68 -15.19
CA ASN A 49 7.01 -2.72 -16.25
C ASN A 49 7.28 -4.14 -16.77
N GLY A 50 6.59 -5.14 -16.23
CA GLY A 50 6.68 -6.54 -16.64
C GLY A 50 5.61 -6.96 -17.65
N GLY A 51 5.61 -8.25 -17.98
CA GLY A 51 4.61 -8.88 -18.86
C GLY A 51 4.64 -10.41 -18.76
N PRO A 52 3.80 -11.13 -19.53
CA PRO A 52 3.68 -12.59 -19.41
C PRO A 52 5.00 -13.36 -19.60
N THR A 53 5.95 -12.81 -20.34
CA THR A 53 7.27 -13.40 -20.61
C THR A 53 8.40 -12.80 -19.77
N ASN A 54 8.14 -11.74 -19.00
CA ASN A 54 9.11 -11.06 -18.15
C ASN A 54 8.43 -10.56 -16.87
N ILE A 55 8.31 -11.45 -15.88
CA ILE A 55 7.64 -11.15 -14.61
C ILE A 55 8.62 -10.38 -13.70
N THR A 56 8.33 -9.10 -13.43
CA THR A 56 9.19 -8.20 -12.64
C THR A 56 8.80 -8.09 -11.16
N SER A 57 7.56 -8.46 -10.84
CA SER A 57 7.02 -8.56 -9.48
C SER A 57 6.22 -9.85 -9.35
N SER A 58 6.26 -10.46 -8.17
CA SER A 58 5.46 -11.66 -7.85
C SER A 58 4.49 -11.41 -6.71
N TRP A 59 4.18 -10.14 -6.40
CA TRP A 59 3.18 -9.81 -5.40
C TRP A 59 1.79 -10.33 -5.80
N PRO A 60 1.00 -10.92 -4.89
CA PRO A 60 1.29 -11.18 -3.47
C PRO A 60 1.95 -12.54 -3.17
N ALA A 61 2.27 -13.36 -4.17
CA ALA A 61 2.79 -14.71 -3.95
C ALA A 61 4.13 -14.77 -3.19
N ASN A 62 4.89 -13.67 -3.16
CA ASN A 62 6.16 -13.55 -2.45
C ASN A 62 6.04 -13.00 -1.01
N GLN A 63 4.85 -12.98 -0.42
CA GLN A 63 4.66 -12.53 0.97
C GLN A 63 5.40 -13.39 2.01
N ALA A 64 5.58 -14.69 1.73
CA ALA A 64 6.32 -15.61 2.60
C ALA A 64 7.84 -15.67 2.29
N GLY A 65 8.33 -14.77 1.43
CA GLY A 65 9.73 -14.73 0.98
C GLY A 65 9.86 -14.83 -0.54
N THR A 66 11.11 -14.94 -1.01
CA THR A 66 11.41 -15.05 -2.44
C THR A 66 10.76 -16.30 -3.04
N VAL A 67 9.98 -16.12 -4.10
CA VAL A 67 9.43 -17.24 -4.87
C VAL A 67 10.49 -17.82 -5.81
N THR A 68 10.53 -19.14 -5.96
CA THR A 68 11.46 -19.83 -6.87
C THR A 68 11.04 -19.73 -8.33
N THR A 69 9.73 -19.63 -8.58
CA THR A 69 9.16 -19.41 -9.91
C THR A 69 8.36 -18.10 -9.88
N PRO A 70 8.75 -17.08 -10.67
CA PRO A 70 8.00 -15.84 -10.76
C PRO A 70 6.54 -16.09 -11.15
N SER A 71 5.61 -15.49 -10.42
CA SER A 71 4.17 -15.64 -10.64
C SER A 71 3.55 -14.34 -11.13
N ARG A 72 2.51 -14.42 -11.97
CA ARG A 72 1.79 -13.24 -12.47
C ARG A 72 1.35 -12.33 -11.30
N PRO A 73 1.80 -11.07 -11.27
CA PRO A 73 1.46 -10.18 -10.17
C PRO A 73 -0.03 -9.82 -10.19
N ARG A 74 -0.58 -9.50 -9.01
CA ARG A 74 -1.99 -9.16 -8.83
C ARG A 74 -2.12 -7.94 -7.94
N SER A 75 -2.92 -6.97 -8.36
CA SER A 75 -3.41 -5.92 -7.47
C SER A 75 -4.11 -6.53 -6.26
N ALA A 76 -4.01 -5.88 -5.11
CA ALA A 76 -4.60 -6.38 -3.86
C ALA A 76 -5.00 -5.22 -2.95
N THR A 77 -6.02 -5.43 -2.13
CA THR A 77 -6.26 -4.62 -0.94
C THR A 77 -5.61 -5.31 0.25
N ILE A 78 -4.72 -4.62 0.95
CA ILE A 78 -4.14 -5.09 2.21
C ILE A 78 -4.88 -4.49 3.40
N VAL A 79 -4.86 -5.20 4.52
CA VAL A 79 -5.32 -4.69 5.82
C VAL A 79 -4.12 -4.59 6.74
N ILE A 80 -3.83 -3.39 7.22
CA ILE A 80 -2.76 -3.13 8.18
C ILE A 80 -3.41 -3.03 9.57
N THR A 81 -2.88 -3.78 10.52
CA THR A 81 -3.29 -3.78 11.92
C THR A 81 -2.06 -3.60 12.81
N LYS A 82 -2.27 -3.17 14.05
CA LYS A 82 -1.21 -3.08 15.07
C LYS A 82 -1.18 -4.37 15.87
N ASN A 83 0.00 -4.91 16.16
CA ASN A 83 0.16 -6.19 16.87
C ASN A 83 -0.51 -6.20 18.27
N ASP A 84 -0.59 -5.05 18.91
CA ASP A 84 -1.23 -4.86 20.22
C ASP A 84 -2.75 -4.58 20.12
N GLY A 85 -3.33 -4.59 18.92
CA GLY A 85 -4.73 -4.27 18.67
C GLY A 85 -5.09 -2.79 18.80
N GLY A 86 -4.10 -1.90 18.96
CA GLY A 86 -4.29 -0.46 19.04
C GLY A 86 -4.69 0.20 17.72
N VAL A 87 -4.98 1.49 17.79
CA VAL A 87 -5.29 2.32 16.61
C VAL A 87 -4.06 2.44 15.71
N VAL A 88 -4.24 2.31 14.41
CA VAL A 88 -3.16 2.41 13.42
C VAL A 88 -2.73 3.87 13.25
N GLY A 89 -1.43 4.16 13.39
CA GLY A 89 -0.87 5.49 13.18
C GLY A 89 -0.87 6.41 14.41
N LEU A 90 -1.32 5.91 15.58
CA LEU A 90 -1.20 6.56 16.90
C LEU A 90 -0.14 5.90 17.78
#